data_AF-A0A5A9FI75-F1
#
_entry.id   AF-A0A5A9FI75-F1
#
_cell.length_a   1.000
_cell.length_b   1.000
_cell.length_c   1.000
_cell.angle_alpha   90.00
_cell.angle_beta   90.00
_cell.angle_gamma   90.00
#
_symmetry.space_group_name_H-M   'P 1'
#
loop_
_entity.id
_entity.type
_entity.pdbx_description
1 polymer ?
#
loop_
_entity_poly.entity_id
_entity_poly.type
_entity_poly.pdbx_seq_one_letter_code
_entity_poly.pdbx_strand_id
1 'polypeptide(L)'
;MEAAEVKDLIDEAHEREKAQRRSAGRHHSEDGEEGGHGVKTSTAIYISVLAAVLAIVSVAGSNAGKELMASAIEASDSFAYYQAKTQRQISLRLAADEIELLSAGMPADAQAKALQRSAEYRQSAERMEADEGKNSRKDLLGKAKAAEFRRDHAAAQDPYFDFAEGMLQLAIVLASVFAITNKGFILWTSRALAVTGVLMAADGFTLILPLPFL
;
A
#
# COMPACT_ATOMS: atom_id res chain seq x y z
N MET A 1 -30.91 28.57 -28.36
CA MET A 1 -29.46 28.36 -28.50
C MET A 1 -29.26 27.61 -29.81
N GLU A 2 -28.82 28.34 -30.83
CA GLU A 2 -28.71 27.85 -32.20
C GLU A 2 -27.48 26.93 -32.29
N ALA A 3 -27.51 25.86 -33.10
CA ALA A 3 -26.43 24.87 -33.16
C ALA A 3 -25.06 25.48 -33.55
N ALA A 4 -25.07 26.65 -34.19
CA ALA A 4 -23.87 27.42 -34.52
C ALA A 4 -23.19 28.00 -33.26
N GLU A 5 -23.96 28.49 -32.29
CA GLU A 5 -23.45 29.13 -31.07
C GLU A 5 -22.74 28.11 -30.16
N VAL A 6 -23.26 26.88 -30.11
CA VAL A 6 -22.65 25.78 -29.34
C VAL A 6 -21.34 25.32 -29.98
N LYS A 7 -21.28 25.30 -31.32
CA LYS A 7 -20.05 24.94 -32.05
C LYS A 7 -18.95 25.98 -31.82
N ASP A 8 -19.30 27.26 -31.86
CA ASP A 8 -18.33 28.34 -31.64
C ASP A 8 -17.78 28.33 -30.20
N LEU A 9 -18.62 28.02 -29.20
CA LEU A 9 -18.18 27.86 -27.81
C LEU A 9 -17.22 26.67 -27.62
N ILE A 10 -17.45 25.56 -28.35
CA ILE A 10 -16.57 24.39 -28.31
C ILE A 10 -15.23 24.72 -29.00
N ASP A 11 -15.27 25.35 -30.16
CA ASP A 11 -14.06 25.74 -30.90
C ASP A 11 -13.23 26.76 -30.09
N GLU A 12 -13.88 27.71 -29.40
CA GLU A 12 -13.21 28.66 -28.51
C GLU A 12 -12.62 27.99 -27.26
N ALA A 13 -13.31 27.01 -26.67
CA ALA A 13 -12.80 26.24 -25.54
C ALA A 13 -11.57 25.40 -25.92
N HIS A 14 -11.58 24.79 -27.11
CA HIS A 14 -10.45 24.02 -27.63
C HIS A 14 -9.23 24.90 -27.95
N GLU A 15 -9.43 26.11 -28.47
CA GLU A 15 -8.34 27.05 -28.70
C GLU A 15 -7.77 27.62 -27.38
N ARG A 16 -8.61 27.83 -26.36
CA ARG A 16 -8.17 28.19 -25.01
C ARG A 16 -7.36 27.07 -24.36
N GLU A 17 -7.77 25.81 -24.51
CA GLU A 17 -7.01 24.67 -23.98
C GLU A 17 -5.66 24.50 -24.71
N LYS A 18 -5.62 24.69 -26.04
CA LYS A 18 -4.35 24.70 -26.79
C LYS A 18 -3.46 25.86 -26.40
N ALA A 19 -4.00 27.06 -26.17
CA ALA A 19 -3.23 28.20 -25.71
C ALA A 19 -2.68 27.97 -24.29
N GLN A 20 -3.45 27.33 -23.42
CA GLN A 20 -3.04 26.98 -22.06
C GLN A 20 -1.98 25.86 -22.06
N ARG A 21 -2.11 24.84 -22.92
CA ARG A 21 -1.09 23.81 -23.15
C ARG A 21 0.19 24.38 -23.77
N ARG A 22 0.06 25.34 -24.69
CA ARG A 22 1.19 26.08 -25.28
C ARG A 22 1.88 26.98 -24.26
N SER A 23 1.15 27.59 -23.33
CA SER A 23 1.69 28.38 -22.21
C SER A 23 2.39 27.48 -21.18
N ALA A 24 1.79 26.35 -20.82
CA ALA A 24 2.39 25.35 -19.92
C ALA A 24 3.66 24.71 -20.52
N GLY A 25 3.73 24.54 -21.85
CA GLY A 25 4.94 24.13 -22.55
C GLY A 25 5.99 25.24 -22.73
N ARG A 26 5.61 26.52 -22.59
CA ARG A 26 6.52 27.67 -22.74
C ARG A 26 7.06 28.22 -21.42
N HIS A 27 6.42 27.92 -20.29
CA HIS A 27 6.95 28.20 -18.95
C HIS A 27 8.28 27.49 -18.64
N HIS A 28 8.72 26.54 -19.47
CA HIS A 28 10.03 25.89 -19.35
C HIS A 28 11.08 26.45 -20.32
N SER A 29 10.73 27.42 -21.17
CA SER A 29 11.62 27.95 -22.20
C SER A 29 11.11 29.28 -22.74
N GLU A 30 11.43 30.36 -22.04
CA GLU A 30 11.74 31.70 -22.58
C GLU A 30 11.85 32.70 -21.42
N ASP A 31 13.07 32.98 -20.96
CA ASP A 31 13.48 34.27 -20.41
C ASP A 31 15.02 34.40 -20.50
N GLY A 32 15.46 35.54 -21.01
CA GLY A 32 16.71 35.75 -21.72
C GLY A 32 18.01 35.88 -20.90
N GLU A 33 19.01 36.29 -21.68
CA GLU A 33 20.33 36.84 -21.37
C GLU A 33 21.55 35.90 -21.38
N GLU A 34 22.38 36.22 -22.37
CA GLU A 34 23.64 35.63 -22.78
C GLU A 34 24.72 35.86 -21.71
N GLY A 35 25.11 34.78 -21.03
CA GLY A 35 26.17 34.82 -20.01
C GLY A 35 26.14 33.65 -19.01
N GLY A 36 25.00 32.95 -18.88
CA GLY A 36 24.81 31.85 -17.91
C GLY A 36 24.41 30.50 -18.51
N HIS A 37 24.51 30.32 -19.84
CA HIS A 37 23.93 29.17 -20.54
C HIS A 37 24.48 27.81 -20.03
N GLY A 38 25.79 27.71 -19.75
CA GLY A 38 26.39 26.46 -19.29
C GLY A 38 25.92 26.01 -17.90
N VAL A 39 25.79 26.94 -16.94
CA VAL A 39 25.36 26.62 -15.56
C VAL A 39 23.87 26.30 -15.51
N LYS A 40 23.04 27.05 -16.26
CA LYS A 40 21.60 26.80 -16.37
C LYS A 40 21.33 25.43 -17.01
N THR A 41 21.99 25.10 -18.13
CA THR A 41 21.85 23.79 -18.78
C THR A 41 22.37 22.64 -17.91
N SER A 42 23.51 22.79 -17.23
CA SER A 42 24.04 21.76 -16.32
C SER A 42 23.11 21.51 -15.12
N THR A 43 22.47 22.57 -14.60
CA THR A 43 21.54 22.45 -13.47
C THR A 43 20.22 21.81 -13.91
N ALA A 44 19.72 22.15 -15.09
CA ALA A 44 18.53 21.52 -15.66
C ALA A 44 18.73 20.01 -15.85
N ILE A 45 19.87 19.58 -16.42
CA ILE A 45 20.21 18.16 -16.56
C ILE A 45 20.26 17.46 -15.19
N TYR A 46 20.87 18.10 -14.19
CA TYR A 46 20.94 17.55 -12.83
C TYR A 46 19.54 17.32 -12.23
N ILE A 47 18.64 18.31 -12.33
CA ILE A 47 17.25 18.19 -11.85
C ILE A 47 16.52 17.07 -12.60
N SER A 48 16.68 16.96 -13.91
CA SER A 48 16.06 15.88 -14.70
C SER A 48 16.54 14.50 -14.27
N VAL A 49 17.83 14.34 -13.95
CA VAL A 49 18.36 13.06 -13.44
C VAL A 49 17.78 12.75 -12.06
N LEU A 50 17.74 13.72 -11.14
CA LEU A 50 17.11 13.52 -9.83
C LEU A 50 15.63 13.16 -9.93
N ALA A 51 14.89 13.80 -10.84
CA ALA A 51 13.49 13.50 -11.08
C ALA A 51 13.29 12.07 -11.62
N ALA A 52 14.17 11.60 -12.50
CA ALA A 52 14.12 10.21 -12.99
C ALA A 52 14.37 9.20 -11.86
N VAL A 53 15.33 9.48 -10.98
CA VAL A 53 15.60 8.64 -9.80
C VAL A 53 14.42 8.66 -8.83
N LEU A 54 13.86 9.84 -8.53
CA LEU A 54 12.69 10.01 -7.68
C LEU A 54 11.50 9.19 -8.21
N ALA A 55 11.27 9.20 -9.53
CA ALA A 55 10.19 8.43 -10.14
C ALA A 55 10.36 6.92 -9.93
N ILE A 56 11.59 6.40 -10.02
CA ILE A 56 11.88 4.98 -9.76
C ILE A 56 11.62 4.63 -8.28
N VAL A 57 12.12 5.47 -7.36
CA VAL A 57 11.96 5.28 -5.92
C VAL A 57 10.48 5.32 -5.52
N SER A 58 9.72 6.28 -6.05
CA SER A 58 8.29 6.42 -5.76
C SER A 58 7.48 5.23 -6.27
N VAL A 59 7.79 4.68 -7.45
CA VAL A 59 7.17 3.45 -7.96
C VAL A 59 7.52 2.25 -7.07
N ALA A 60 8.78 2.14 -6.62
CA ALA A 60 9.21 1.07 -5.72
C ALA A 60 8.49 1.13 -4.37
N GLY A 61 8.45 2.31 -3.73
CA GLY A 61 7.72 2.53 -2.48
C GLY A 61 6.23 2.25 -2.62
N SER A 62 5.59 2.72 -3.69
CA SER A 62 4.17 2.44 -3.97
C SER A 62 3.88 0.95 -4.09
N ASN A 63 4.79 0.17 -4.69
CA ASN A 63 4.63 -1.28 -4.79
C ASN A 63 4.84 -1.98 -3.44
N ALA A 64 5.81 -1.55 -2.63
CA ALA A 64 6.00 -2.07 -1.27
C ALA A 64 4.76 -1.82 -0.41
N GLY A 65 4.21 -0.61 -0.43
CA GLY A 65 2.98 -0.27 0.30
C GLY A 65 1.76 -1.08 -0.17
N LYS A 66 1.63 -1.36 -1.47
CA LYS A 66 0.57 -2.24 -2.00
C LYS A 66 0.71 -3.68 -1.51
N GLU A 67 1.92 -4.23 -1.51
CA GLU A 67 2.19 -5.58 -1.00
C GLU A 67 1.91 -5.67 0.51
N LEU A 68 2.28 -4.64 1.27
CA LEU A 68 2.00 -4.51 2.69
C LEU A 68 0.48 -4.54 2.95
N MET A 69 -0.28 -3.73 2.21
CA MET A 69 -1.75 -3.71 2.31
C MET A 69 -2.38 -5.04 1.88
N ALA A 70 -1.93 -5.62 0.77
CA ALA A 70 -2.45 -6.88 0.25
C ALA A 70 -2.21 -8.03 1.25
N SER A 71 -0.99 -8.14 1.78
CA SER A 71 -0.64 -9.17 2.79
C SER A 71 -1.36 -8.95 4.12
N ALA A 72 -1.57 -7.70 4.54
CA ALA A 72 -2.38 -7.38 5.71
C ALA A 72 -3.86 -7.79 5.56
N ILE A 73 -4.45 -7.54 4.38
CA ILE A 73 -5.82 -7.98 4.05
C ILE A 73 -5.89 -9.50 4.06
N GLU A 74 -4.95 -10.19 3.41
CA GLU A 74 -4.93 -11.66 3.36
C GLU A 74 -4.80 -12.29 4.77
N ALA A 75 -3.96 -11.71 5.63
CA ALA A 75 -3.83 -12.13 7.02
C ALA A 75 -5.14 -11.91 7.79
N SER A 76 -5.75 -10.72 7.66
CA SER A 76 -7.02 -10.36 8.30
C SER A 76 -8.15 -11.29 7.89
N ASP A 77 -8.30 -11.54 6.59
CA ASP A 77 -9.33 -12.43 6.04
C ASP A 77 -9.13 -13.87 6.53
N SER A 78 -7.89 -14.34 6.58
CA SER A 78 -7.55 -15.68 7.09
C SER A 78 -7.90 -15.83 8.57
N PHE A 79 -7.60 -14.83 9.40
CA PHE A 79 -8.00 -14.81 10.81
C PHE A 79 -9.51 -14.70 10.98
N ALA A 80 -10.19 -13.86 10.21
CA ALA A 80 -11.64 -13.72 10.25
C ALA A 80 -12.33 -15.05 9.91
N TYR A 81 -11.85 -15.75 8.89
CA TYR A 81 -12.41 -17.05 8.49
C TYR A 81 -12.12 -18.14 9.55
N TYR A 82 -10.92 -18.13 10.17
CA TYR A 82 -10.62 -18.99 11.31
C TYR A 82 -11.56 -18.72 12.51
N GLN A 83 -11.79 -17.44 12.84
CA GLN A 83 -12.68 -17.03 13.92
C GLN A 83 -14.12 -17.44 13.64
N ALA A 84 -14.63 -17.21 12.42
CA ALA A 84 -15.98 -17.60 12.02
C ALA A 84 -16.21 -19.12 12.13
N LYS A 85 -15.24 -19.94 11.70
CA LYS A 85 -15.30 -21.40 11.87
C LYS A 85 -15.33 -21.80 13.35
N THR A 86 -14.47 -21.18 14.16
CA THR A 86 -14.43 -21.42 15.61
C THR A 86 -15.76 -21.07 16.24
N GLN A 87 -16.36 -19.92 15.89
CA GLN A 87 -17.65 -19.50 16.41
C GLN A 87 -18.77 -20.46 16.01
N ARG A 88 -18.83 -20.90 14.75
CA ARG A 88 -19.81 -21.90 14.29
C ARG A 88 -19.70 -23.20 15.08
N GLN A 89 -18.48 -23.63 15.37
CA GLN A 89 -18.22 -24.82 16.16
C GLN A 89 -18.68 -24.65 17.62
N ILE A 90 -18.39 -23.50 18.23
CA ILE A 90 -18.85 -23.15 19.59
C ILE A 90 -20.39 -23.13 19.61
N SER A 91 -21.04 -22.54 18.61
CA SER A 91 -22.51 -22.51 18.53
C SER A 91 -23.12 -23.91 18.42
N LEU A 92 -22.52 -24.83 17.66
CA LEU A 92 -22.99 -26.21 17.57
C LEU A 92 -22.85 -26.97 18.90
N ARG A 93 -21.71 -26.78 19.60
CA ARG A 93 -21.50 -27.37 20.92
C ARG A 93 -22.50 -26.81 21.94
N LEU A 94 -22.66 -25.49 21.97
CA LEU A 94 -23.61 -24.82 22.86
C LEU A 94 -25.05 -25.29 22.63
N ALA A 95 -25.47 -25.43 21.36
CA ALA A 95 -26.79 -25.97 21.03
C ALA A 95 -26.96 -27.44 21.48
N ALA A 96 -25.91 -28.26 21.39
CA ALA A 96 -25.95 -29.64 21.88
C ALA A 96 -26.10 -29.70 23.41
N ASP A 97 -25.37 -28.85 24.14
CA ASP A 97 -25.42 -28.76 25.60
C ASP A 97 -26.77 -28.21 26.08
N GLU A 98 -27.33 -27.22 25.37
CA GLU A 98 -28.65 -26.66 25.66
C GLU A 98 -29.76 -27.72 25.48
N ILE A 99 -29.71 -28.52 24.40
CA ILE A 99 -30.67 -29.61 24.18
C ILE A 99 -30.55 -30.67 25.28
N GLU A 100 -29.34 -31.02 25.70
CA GLU A 100 -29.10 -31.98 26.78
C GLU A 100 -29.72 -31.47 28.09
N LEU A 101 -29.49 -30.19 28.43
CA LEU A 101 -30.05 -29.56 29.62
C LEU A 101 -31.58 -29.48 29.59
N LEU A 102 -32.18 -29.07 28.46
CA LEU A 102 -33.63 -28.97 28.30
C LEU A 102 -34.32 -30.34 28.28
N SER A 103 -33.60 -31.41 27.93
CA SER A 103 -34.14 -32.77 27.91
C SER A 103 -34.30 -33.39 29.31
N ALA A 104 -33.68 -32.80 30.34
CA ALA A 104 -33.76 -33.22 31.74
C ALA A 104 -35.14 -32.89 32.34
N GLY A 105 -36.15 -33.69 31.99
CA GLY A 105 -37.54 -33.51 32.43
C GLY A 105 -38.58 -33.84 31.36
N MET A 106 -38.15 -34.18 30.15
CA MET A 106 -39.05 -34.61 29.07
C MET A 106 -39.47 -36.08 29.22
N PRO A 107 -40.62 -36.50 28.65
CA PRO A 107 -41.00 -37.90 28.54
C PRO A 107 -39.92 -38.72 27.82
N ALA A 108 -39.74 -40.00 28.19
CA ALA A 108 -38.64 -40.85 27.71
C ALA A 108 -38.46 -40.88 26.18
N ASP A 109 -39.56 -40.90 25.42
CA ASP A 109 -39.56 -40.92 23.95
C ASP A 109 -39.09 -39.58 23.34
N ALA A 110 -39.41 -38.46 24.00
CA ALA A 110 -38.96 -37.12 23.59
C ALA A 110 -37.51 -36.87 24.01
N GLN A 111 -37.10 -37.39 25.18
CA GLN A 111 -35.73 -37.33 25.67
C GLN A 111 -34.77 -38.10 24.75
N ALA A 112 -35.14 -39.29 24.29
CA ALA A 112 -34.31 -40.08 23.37
C ALA A 112 -34.06 -39.34 22.04
N LYS A 113 -35.08 -38.68 21.48
CA LYS A 113 -34.96 -37.85 20.26
C LYS A 113 -34.08 -36.61 20.49
N ALA A 114 -34.21 -35.96 21.64
CA ALA A 114 -33.37 -34.81 22.01
C ALA A 114 -31.89 -35.19 22.13
N LEU A 115 -31.60 -36.32 22.78
CA LEU A 115 -30.23 -36.83 22.93
C LEU A 115 -29.61 -37.24 21.59
N GLN A 116 -30.38 -37.85 20.68
CA GLN A 116 -29.91 -38.11 19.31
C GLN A 116 -29.53 -36.81 18.57
N ARG A 117 -30.38 -35.78 18.65
CA ARG A 117 -30.11 -34.48 18.03
C ARG A 117 -28.85 -33.80 18.61
N SER A 118 -28.67 -33.89 19.93
CA SER A 118 -27.46 -33.40 20.61
C SER A 118 -26.20 -34.12 20.12
N ALA A 119 -26.25 -35.45 20.01
CA ALA A 119 -25.15 -36.25 19.48
C ALA A 119 -24.81 -35.91 18.01
N GLU A 120 -25.81 -35.68 17.16
CA GLU A 120 -25.62 -35.23 15.77
C GLU A 120 -24.88 -33.88 15.69
N TYR A 121 -25.24 -32.92 16.56
CA TYR A 121 -24.57 -31.62 16.61
C TYR A 121 -23.14 -31.70 17.15
N ARG A 122 -22.88 -32.55 18.15
CA ARG A 122 -21.51 -32.83 18.62
C ARG A 122 -20.67 -33.47 17.53
N GLN A 123 -21.18 -34.49 16.85
CA GLN A 123 -20.49 -35.13 15.74
C GLN A 123 -20.21 -34.16 14.59
N SER A 124 -21.17 -33.25 14.30
CA SER A 124 -20.98 -32.20 13.29
C SER A 124 -19.89 -31.19 13.68
N ALA A 125 -19.79 -30.85 14.97
CA ALA A 125 -18.72 -29.99 15.49
C ALA A 125 -17.34 -30.67 15.45
N GLU A 126 -17.26 -31.96 15.80
CA GLU A 126 -16.03 -32.77 15.73
C GLU A 126 -15.55 -32.97 14.29
N ARG A 127 -16.46 -33.23 13.36
CA ARG A 127 -16.14 -33.33 11.92
C ARG A 127 -15.51 -32.03 11.39
N MET A 128 -15.92 -30.88 11.91
CA MET A 128 -15.35 -29.58 11.54
C MET A 128 -13.93 -29.36 12.13
N GLU A 129 -13.61 -29.98 13.27
CA GLU A 129 -12.25 -29.98 13.83
C GLU A 129 -11.30 -30.93 13.09
N ALA A 130 -11.81 -32.10 12.69
CA ALA A 130 -11.06 -33.13 11.98
C ALA A 130 -10.90 -32.85 10.48
N ASP A 131 -11.51 -31.79 9.96
CA ASP A 131 -11.41 -31.42 8.55
C ASP A 131 -9.99 -30.90 8.24
N GLU A 132 -9.18 -31.72 7.59
CA GLU A 132 -7.81 -31.42 7.15
C GLU A 132 -7.73 -30.88 5.70
N GLY A 133 -8.87 -30.56 5.09
CA GLY A 133 -8.94 -30.06 3.72
C GLY A 133 -8.41 -28.62 3.52
N LYS A 134 -8.60 -28.11 2.30
CA LYS A 134 -8.33 -26.69 1.97
C LYS A 134 -9.18 -25.80 2.89
N ASN A 135 -8.55 -24.81 3.53
CA ASN A 135 -9.15 -23.94 4.55
C ASN A 135 -9.45 -24.65 5.89
N SER A 136 -8.73 -25.73 6.23
CA SER A 136 -8.73 -26.23 7.61
C SER A 136 -8.26 -25.15 8.59
N ARG A 137 -8.64 -25.26 9.87
CA ARG A 137 -8.19 -24.27 10.89
C ARG A 137 -6.67 -24.14 10.93
N LYS A 138 -5.94 -25.24 10.76
CA LYS A 138 -4.47 -25.26 10.71
C LYS A 138 -3.94 -24.59 9.44
N ASP A 139 -4.54 -24.87 8.28
CA ASP A 139 -4.18 -24.24 6.99
C ASP A 139 -4.42 -22.72 7.03
N LEU A 140 -5.54 -22.27 7.59
CA LEU A 140 -5.85 -20.84 7.75
C LEU A 140 -4.89 -20.13 8.69
N LEU A 141 -4.53 -20.76 9.81
CA LEU A 141 -3.51 -20.23 10.71
C LEU A 141 -2.13 -20.18 10.04
N GLY A 142 -1.80 -21.19 9.24
CA GLY A 142 -0.56 -21.22 8.45
C GLY A 142 -0.52 -20.10 7.41
N LYS A 143 -1.60 -19.89 6.66
CA LYS A 143 -1.75 -18.81 5.69
C LYS A 143 -1.69 -17.43 6.35
N ALA A 144 -2.39 -17.25 7.47
CA ALA A 144 -2.37 -16.01 8.24
C ALA A 144 -0.95 -15.66 8.71
N LYS A 145 -0.21 -16.64 9.28
CA LYS A 145 1.18 -16.43 9.70
C LYS A 145 2.13 -16.17 8.53
N ALA A 146 1.95 -16.85 7.41
CA ALA A 146 2.76 -16.61 6.22
C ALA A 146 2.51 -15.21 5.64
N ALA A 147 1.26 -14.75 5.65
CA ALA A 147 0.88 -13.40 5.25
C ALA A 147 1.41 -12.34 6.25
N GLU A 148 1.39 -12.61 7.56
CA GLU A 148 2.04 -11.75 8.57
C GLU A 148 3.54 -11.59 8.31
N PHE A 149 4.24 -12.69 7.99
CA PHE A 149 5.67 -12.60 7.69
C PHE A 149 5.95 -11.74 6.45
N ARG A 150 5.13 -11.87 5.40
CA ARG A 150 5.22 -11.01 4.21
C ARG A 150 4.93 -9.55 4.53
N ARG A 151 3.90 -9.30 5.35
CA ARG A 151 3.52 -7.98 5.82
C ARG A 151 4.65 -7.33 6.61
N ASP A 152 5.23 -8.05 7.56
CA ASP A 152 6.29 -7.52 8.43
C ASP A 152 7.56 -7.19 7.63
N HIS A 153 7.87 -8.00 6.61
CA HIS A 153 8.95 -7.70 5.68
C HIS A 153 8.69 -6.42 4.86
N ALA A 154 7.49 -6.28 4.29
CA ALA A 154 7.11 -5.08 3.53
C ALA A 154 7.04 -3.83 4.44
N ALA A 155 6.55 -3.98 5.67
CA ALA A 155 6.50 -2.92 6.68
C ALA A 155 7.87 -2.44 7.12
N ALA A 156 8.89 -3.31 7.08
CA ALA A 156 10.27 -2.89 7.32
C ALA A 156 10.86 -2.08 6.16
N GLN A 157 10.36 -2.24 4.93
CA GLN A 157 10.85 -1.53 3.74
C GLN A 157 10.19 -0.15 3.55
N ASP A 158 8.91 -0.04 3.90
CA ASP A 158 8.07 1.15 3.66
C ASP A 158 8.72 2.46 4.15
N PRO A 159 9.25 2.55 5.40
CA PRO A 159 9.84 3.79 5.89
C PRO A 159 11.07 4.25 5.11
N TYR A 160 11.89 3.31 4.60
CA TYR A 160 13.10 3.65 3.84
C TYR A 160 12.76 4.32 2.50
N PHE A 161 11.72 3.84 1.83
CA PHE A 161 11.27 4.44 0.57
C PHE A 161 10.66 5.82 0.79
N ASP A 162 9.86 6.01 1.85
CA ASP A 162 9.28 7.32 2.20
C ASP A 162 10.36 8.36 2.53
N PHE A 163 11.36 8.00 3.34
CA PHE A 163 12.47 8.90 3.65
C PHE A 163 13.33 9.20 2.42
N ALA A 164 13.60 8.20 1.56
CA ALA A 164 14.34 8.40 0.32
C ALA A 164 13.59 9.34 -0.63
N GLU A 165 12.28 9.16 -0.80
CA GLU A 165 11.43 10.03 -1.62
C GLU A 165 11.48 11.48 -1.10
N GLY A 166 11.29 11.66 0.22
CA GLY A 166 11.36 12.98 0.86
C GLY A 166 12.72 13.67 0.68
N MET A 167 13.82 12.94 0.84
CA MET A 167 15.16 13.51 0.64
C MET A 167 15.44 13.91 -0.80
N LEU A 168 14.99 13.12 -1.78
CA LEU A 168 15.12 13.45 -3.20
C LEU A 168 14.25 14.65 -3.58
N GLN A 169 13.03 14.77 -3.05
CA GLN A 169 12.18 15.95 -3.24
C GLN A 169 12.83 17.21 -2.69
N LEU A 170 13.39 17.17 -1.47
CA LEU A 170 14.13 18.30 -0.89
C LEU A 170 15.39 18.64 -1.70
N ALA A 171 16.11 17.63 -2.20
CA ALA A 171 17.27 17.85 -3.06
C ALA A 171 16.90 18.60 -4.35
N ILE A 172 15.77 18.25 -4.97
CA ILE A 172 15.23 18.91 -6.17
C ILE A 172 14.82 20.35 -5.84
N VAL A 173 14.11 20.59 -4.72
CA VAL A 173 13.73 21.94 -4.30
C VAL A 173 14.95 22.83 -4.10
N LEU A 174 15.99 22.33 -3.42
CA LEU A 174 17.25 23.08 -3.24
C LEU A 174 17.99 23.31 -4.57
N ALA A 175 17.94 22.35 -5.50
CA ALA A 175 18.52 22.51 -6.84
C ALA A 175 17.81 23.62 -7.63
N SER A 176 16.49 23.71 -7.53
CA SER A 176 15.68 24.79 -8.12
C SER A 176 16.02 26.16 -7.52
N VAL A 177 16.20 26.25 -6.19
CA VAL A 177 16.64 27.49 -5.52
C VAL A 177 18.06 27.88 -5.96
N PHE A 178 18.96 26.91 -6.13
CA PHE A 178 20.30 27.17 -6.65
C PHE A 178 20.27 27.75 -8.07
N ALA A 179 19.40 27.25 -8.95
CA ALA A 179 19.27 27.76 -10.33
C ALA A 179 18.99 29.27 -10.39
N ILE A 180 18.29 29.80 -9.38
CA ILE A 180 17.97 31.24 -9.26
C ILE A 180 19.08 31.99 -8.52
N THR A 181 19.60 31.43 -7.43
CA THR A 181 20.47 32.15 -6.48
C THR A 181 21.96 32.06 -6.84
N ASN A 182 22.36 31.08 -7.66
CA ASN A 182 23.73 30.78 -8.08
C ASN A 182 24.77 30.65 -6.94
N LYS A 183 24.32 30.34 -5.71
CA LYS A 183 25.16 30.14 -4.53
C LYS A 183 25.65 28.69 -4.43
N GLY A 184 26.94 28.46 -4.67
CA GLY A 184 27.54 27.12 -4.68
C GLY A 184 27.33 26.28 -3.41
N PHE A 185 27.19 26.92 -2.23
CA PHE A 185 26.86 26.22 -0.98
C PHE A 185 25.53 25.44 -1.06
N ILE A 186 24.51 26.02 -1.70
CA ILE A 186 23.18 25.38 -1.86
C ILE A 186 23.28 24.15 -2.75
N LEU A 187 24.11 24.22 -3.81
CA LEU A 187 24.33 23.09 -4.69
C LEU A 187 25.02 21.92 -3.98
N TRP A 188 25.98 22.20 -3.08
CA TRP A 188 26.66 21.15 -2.32
C TRP A 188 25.70 20.46 -1.35
N THR A 189 24.85 21.22 -0.64
CA THR A 189 23.81 20.67 0.23
C THR A 189 22.79 19.85 -0.55
N SER A 190 22.34 20.31 -1.73
CA SER A 190 21.46 19.52 -2.62
C SER A 190 22.10 18.19 -3.02
N ARG A 191 23.39 18.19 -3.39
CA ARG A 191 24.11 16.96 -3.76
C ARG A 191 24.27 16.01 -2.58
N ALA A 192 24.56 16.53 -1.40
CA ALA A 192 24.62 15.71 -0.18
C ALA A 192 23.28 15.03 0.08
N LEU A 193 22.17 15.78 0.02
CA LEU A 193 20.82 15.21 0.18
C LEU A 193 20.47 14.19 -0.91
N ALA A 194 20.83 14.48 -2.16
CA ALA A 194 20.59 13.54 -3.27
C ALA A 194 21.34 12.22 -3.08
N VAL A 195 22.62 12.27 -2.69
CA VAL A 195 23.42 11.07 -2.42
C VAL A 195 22.83 10.29 -1.25
N THR A 196 22.48 10.96 -0.15
CA THR A 196 21.86 10.29 1.01
C THR A 196 20.52 9.65 0.63
N GLY A 197 19.68 10.33 -0.15
CA GLY A 197 18.40 9.77 -0.63
C GLY A 197 18.58 8.55 -1.52
N VAL A 198 19.56 8.55 -2.43
CA VAL A 198 19.90 7.39 -3.27
C VAL A 198 20.42 6.22 -2.43
N LEU A 199 21.27 6.49 -1.44
CA LEU A 199 21.79 5.45 -0.55
C LEU A 199 20.66 4.83 0.30
N MET A 200 19.74 5.64 0.81
CA MET A 200 18.56 5.14 1.54
C MET A 200 17.61 4.34 0.64
N ALA A 201 17.40 4.75 -0.61
CA ALA A 201 16.60 3.97 -1.56
C ALA A 201 17.26 2.61 -1.87
N ALA A 202 18.58 2.58 -2.03
CA ALA A 202 19.33 1.35 -2.26
C ALA A 202 19.32 0.42 -1.03
N ASP A 203 19.37 0.99 0.17
CA ASP A 203 19.26 0.25 1.42
C ASP A 203 17.84 -0.29 1.64
N GLY A 204 16.79 0.50 1.34
CA GLY A 204 15.40 0.02 1.35
C GLY A 204 15.15 -1.16 0.40
N PHE A 205 15.87 -1.21 -0.73
CA PHE A 205 15.79 -2.33 -1.67
C PHE A 205 16.51 -3.60 -1.19
N THR A 206 17.52 -3.45 -0.34
CA THR A 206 18.40 -4.57 0.06
C THR A 206 18.23 -4.99 1.52
N LEU A 207 17.61 -4.16 2.38
CA LEU A 207 17.46 -4.36 3.83
C LEU A 207 18.77 -4.77 4.52
N ILE A 208 19.92 -4.33 3.98
CA ILE A 208 21.24 -4.77 4.45
C ILE A 208 21.61 -4.08 5.78
N LEU A 209 21.14 -2.85 6.01
CA LEU A 209 21.39 -2.09 7.24
C LEU A 209 20.07 -1.74 7.94
N PRO A 210 19.61 -2.56 8.92
CA PRO A 210 18.52 -2.14 9.78
C PRO A 210 19.00 -0.96 10.64
N LEU A 211 18.59 0.25 10.28
CA LEU A 211 18.83 1.44 11.09
C LEU A 211 18.00 1.33 12.39
N PRO A 212 18.62 1.38 13.58
CA PRO A 212 17.95 1.07 14.86
C PRO A 212 16.94 2.15 15.33
N PHE A 213 16.63 3.14 14.49
CA PHE A 213 15.82 4.31 14.84
C PHE A 213 14.57 4.49 13.97
N LEU A 214 14.27 3.55 13.07
CA LEU A 214 13.04 3.49 12.26
C LEU A 214 12.19 2.29 12.66
#